data_AF-A0A5J4N4U7-F1
#
_entry.id   AF-A0A5J4N4U7-F1
#
_cell.length_a   1.000
_cell.length_b   1.000
_cell.length_c   1.000
_cell.angle_alpha   90.00
_cell.angle_beta   90.00
_cell.angle_gamma   90.00
#
_symmetry.space_group_name_H-M   'P 1'
#
loop_
_entity.id
_entity.type
_entity.pdbx_description
1 polymer ?
#
loop_
_entity_poly.entity_id
_entity_poly.type
_entity_poly.pdbx_seq_one_letter_code
_entity_poly.pdbx_strand_id
1 'polypeptide(L)'
;MPSRNTSLDLLKRCEYLAPGQIGLCRKSMLTRETLQRPKTGQCLTRGRSKQPTDFVYGVPTPRNPNEILQCFSWPTKEQGDKIDPKCLPRDFHRINLESIKERIHPVPEWIRFANEKDYRLNPTKRVLGRLRKLKFPTDMTFGIIARPSTPMQCIIAHRYKSLWEEHAS
;
A
#
# COMPACT_ATOMS: atom_id res chain seq x y z
N MET A 1 -20.53 -3.62 -54.01
CA MET A 1 -20.58 -4.86 -53.21
C MET A 1 -19.57 -4.75 -52.08
N PRO A 2 -19.95 -4.94 -50.79
CA PRO A 2 -18.97 -4.97 -49.71
C PRO A 2 -18.00 -6.15 -49.95
N SER A 3 -16.71 -5.90 -49.78
CA SER A 3 -15.64 -6.83 -50.15
C SER A 3 -15.68 -8.10 -49.31
N ARG A 4 -15.57 -9.26 -49.97
CA ARG A 4 -15.65 -10.61 -49.37
C ARG A 4 -14.60 -10.86 -48.27
N ASN A 5 -13.57 -10.03 -48.16
CA ASN A 5 -12.46 -10.19 -47.23
C ASN A 5 -12.78 -9.67 -45.81
N THR A 6 -13.64 -8.65 -45.68
CA THR A 6 -13.96 -8.07 -44.36
C THR A 6 -14.74 -9.02 -43.46
N SER A 7 -15.48 -9.97 -44.04
CA SER A 7 -16.26 -10.96 -43.28
C SER A 7 -15.40 -12.07 -42.69
N LEU A 8 -14.34 -12.51 -43.37
CA LEU A 8 -13.46 -13.59 -42.90
C LEU A 8 -12.60 -13.18 -41.69
N ASP A 9 -12.05 -11.97 -41.70
CA ASP A 9 -11.28 -11.45 -40.57
C ASP A 9 -12.13 -11.29 -39.31
N LEU A 10 -13.40 -10.91 -39.49
CA LEU A 10 -14.36 -10.78 -38.40
C LEU A 10 -14.66 -12.16 -37.79
N LEU A 11 -14.88 -13.17 -38.63
CA LEU A 11 -15.10 -14.56 -38.19
C LEU A 11 -13.90 -15.12 -37.42
N LYS A 12 -12.67 -14.88 -37.89
CA LYS A 12 -11.44 -15.27 -37.18
C LYS A 12 -11.31 -14.61 -35.81
N ARG A 13 -11.71 -13.34 -35.66
CA ARG A 13 -11.70 -12.65 -34.36
C ARG A 13 -12.79 -13.19 -33.43
N CYS A 14 -13.92 -13.64 -33.99
CA CYS A 14 -15.03 -14.19 -33.23
C CYS A 14 -14.78 -15.60 -32.68
N GLU A 15 -13.82 -16.34 -33.24
CA GLU A 15 -13.38 -17.66 -32.73
C GLU A 15 -12.93 -17.60 -31.26
N TYR A 16 -12.38 -16.46 -30.85
CA TYR A 16 -11.86 -16.24 -29.49
C TYR A 16 -12.83 -15.47 -28.60
N LEU A 17 -14.12 -15.43 -28.94
CA LEU A 17 -15.15 -14.83 -28.09
C LEU A 17 -15.90 -15.94 -27.35
N ALA A 18 -16.42 -15.64 -26.15
CA ALA A 18 -17.30 -16.56 -25.44
C ALA A 18 -18.65 -16.67 -26.17
N PRO A 19 -18.99 -17.79 -26.84
CA PRO A 19 -20.10 -17.80 -27.79
C PRO A 19 -21.43 -18.25 -27.15
N GLY A 20 -21.59 -18.14 -25.82
CA GLY A 20 -22.74 -18.67 -25.06
C GLY A 20 -24.06 -17.97 -25.40
N GLN A 21 -24.61 -18.33 -26.57
CA GLN A 21 -25.62 -17.65 -27.41
C GLN A 21 -26.79 -16.99 -26.64
N ILE A 22 -27.39 -15.88 -27.12
CA ILE A 22 -28.07 -15.77 -28.43
C ILE A 22 -27.90 -14.38 -29.11
N GLY A 23 -27.67 -14.42 -30.43
CA GLY A 23 -27.39 -13.27 -31.32
C GLY A 23 -25.98 -13.22 -31.94
N LEU A 24 -25.24 -14.33 -31.79
CA LEU A 24 -23.94 -14.72 -32.37
C LEU A 24 -22.70 -13.89 -32.02
N CYS A 25 -22.55 -12.63 -32.44
CA CYS A 25 -21.38 -11.81 -32.10
C CYS A 25 -21.74 -10.32 -32.18
N ARG A 26 -21.61 -9.60 -31.06
CA ARG A 26 -21.85 -8.15 -31.01
C ARG A 26 -20.52 -7.39 -31.15
N LYS A 27 -20.53 -6.21 -31.77
CA LYS A 27 -19.32 -5.35 -31.90
C LYS A 27 -18.66 -5.07 -30.55
N SER A 28 -19.45 -4.92 -29.48
CA SER A 28 -18.96 -4.70 -28.12
C SER A 28 -18.20 -5.88 -27.51
N MET A 29 -18.37 -7.10 -28.03
CA MET A 29 -17.63 -8.28 -27.57
C MET A 29 -16.16 -8.23 -28.02
N LEU A 30 -15.91 -7.60 -29.17
CA LEU A 30 -14.55 -7.39 -29.70
C LEU A 30 -13.79 -6.30 -28.95
N THR A 31 -14.48 -5.40 -28.23
CA THR A 31 -13.84 -4.31 -27.48
C THR A 31 -13.69 -4.64 -25.99
N ARG A 32 -14.58 -5.43 -25.41
CA ARG A 32 -14.52 -5.81 -23.99
C ARG A 32 -13.63 -7.03 -23.77
N GLU A 33 -12.50 -6.81 -23.11
CA GLU A 33 -11.53 -7.85 -22.74
C GLU A 33 -12.12 -8.99 -21.89
N THR A 34 -13.16 -8.74 -21.08
CA THR A 34 -13.79 -9.77 -20.24
C THR A 34 -14.58 -10.80 -21.04
N LEU A 35 -15.00 -10.47 -22.26
CA LEU A 35 -15.76 -11.36 -23.16
C LEU A 35 -14.83 -12.07 -24.16
N GLN A 36 -13.56 -11.67 -24.21
CA GLN A 36 -12.53 -12.30 -25.02
C GLN A 36 -11.92 -13.48 -24.26
N ARG A 37 -11.70 -14.57 -24.99
CA ARG A 37 -11.05 -15.79 -24.52
C ARG A 37 -9.65 -15.87 -25.11
N PRO A 38 -8.71 -16.54 -24.44
CA PRO A 38 -7.43 -16.81 -25.05
C PRO A 38 -7.59 -17.68 -26.29
N LYS A 39 -6.67 -17.52 -27.24
CA LYS A 39 -6.52 -18.49 -28.34
C LYS A 39 -6.12 -19.85 -27.76
N THR A 40 -6.54 -20.92 -28.42
CA THR A 40 -6.16 -22.29 -28.02
C THR A 40 -4.64 -22.40 -27.92
N GLY A 41 -4.14 -22.87 -26.77
CA GLY A 41 -2.70 -23.00 -26.49
C GLY A 41 -1.99 -21.70 -26.09
N GLN A 42 -2.69 -20.57 -25.97
CA GLN A 42 -2.13 -19.31 -25.49
C GLN A 42 -2.74 -18.91 -24.14
N CYS A 43 -1.97 -18.16 -23.33
CA CYS A 43 -2.49 -17.58 -22.10
C CYS A 43 -3.34 -16.34 -22.39
N LEU A 44 -4.34 -16.08 -21.54
CA LEU A 44 -5.18 -14.88 -21.64
C LEU A 44 -4.36 -13.64 -21.31
N THR A 45 -4.19 -12.76 -22.30
CA THR A 45 -3.55 -11.45 -22.11
C THR A 45 -4.60 -10.44 -21.64
N ARG A 46 -4.56 -10.04 -20.36
CA ARG A 46 -5.46 -9.02 -19.78
C ARG A 46 -5.07 -7.58 -20.18
N GLY A 47 -4.79 -7.34 -21.46
CA GLY A 47 -4.40 -6.03 -21.99
C GLY A 47 -3.04 -5.49 -21.51
N ARG A 48 -2.25 -6.29 -20.78
CA ARG A 48 -0.90 -5.91 -20.35
C ARG A 48 0.11 -6.20 -21.46
N SER A 49 1.04 -5.28 -21.68
CA SER A 49 2.18 -5.50 -22.57
C SER A 49 2.97 -6.73 -22.10
N LYS A 50 3.40 -7.56 -23.04
CA LYS A 50 4.32 -8.67 -22.73
C LYS A 50 5.64 -8.07 -22.27
N GLN A 51 6.22 -8.67 -21.24
CA GLN A 51 7.59 -8.36 -20.83
C GLN A 51 8.58 -8.76 -21.95
N PRO A 52 9.76 -8.13 -22.01
CA PRO A 52 10.82 -8.53 -22.94
C PRO A 52 11.15 -10.01 -22.82
N THR A 53 11.67 -10.61 -23.90
CA THR A 53 12.05 -12.03 -23.93
C THR A 53 13.09 -12.39 -22.86
N ASP A 54 13.95 -11.42 -22.50
CA ASP A 54 15.02 -11.60 -21.52
C ASP A 54 14.57 -11.32 -20.06
N PHE A 55 13.30 -11.02 -19.84
CA PHE A 55 12.78 -10.71 -18.51
C PHE A 55 12.52 -11.98 -17.70
N VAL A 56 13.24 -12.12 -16.58
CA VAL A 56 13.00 -13.17 -15.59
C VAL A 56 12.03 -12.66 -14.54
N TYR A 57 10.88 -13.33 -14.40
CA TYR A 57 9.94 -13.02 -13.32
C TYR A 57 10.50 -13.47 -11.97
N GLY A 58 10.30 -12.65 -10.94
CA GLY A 58 10.72 -12.94 -9.59
C GLY A 58 11.87 -12.04 -9.11
N VAL A 59 12.27 -12.23 -7.87
CA VAL A 59 13.43 -11.53 -7.29
C VAL A 59 14.62 -12.48 -7.38
N PRO A 60 15.74 -12.10 -8.02
CA PRO A 60 16.92 -12.93 -8.01
C PRO A 60 17.48 -12.99 -6.59
N THR A 61 17.75 -14.20 -6.09
CA THR A 61 18.50 -14.37 -4.86
C THR A 61 19.99 -14.34 -5.23
N PRO A 62 20.74 -13.27 -4.90
CA PRO A 62 22.16 -13.24 -5.16
C PRO A 62 22.82 -14.34 -4.31
N ARG A 63 23.51 -15.27 -4.97
CA ARG A 63 24.31 -16.29 -4.28
C ARG A 63 25.70 -15.75 -4.05
N ASN A 64 26.11 -15.58 -2.79
CA ASN A 64 27.49 -15.27 -2.46
C ASN A 64 28.22 -16.59 -2.09
N PRO A 65 29.21 -17.05 -2.88
CA PRO A 65 29.89 -18.32 -2.65
C PRO A 65 30.63 -18.38 -1.31
N ASN A 66 30.93 -17.22 -0.71
CA ASN A 66 31.70 -17.10 0.52
C ASN A 66 30.82 -16.86 1.76
N GLU A 67 29.50 -17.02 1.66
CA GLU A 67 28.56 -16.80 2.78
C GLU A 67 28.93 -17.61 4.03
N ILE A 68 29.28 -18.89 3.84
CA ILE A 68 29.66 -19.78 4.95
C ILE A 68 30.89 -19.24 5.68
N LEU A 69 31.90 -18.74 4.94
CA LEU A 69 33.11 -18.18 5.53
C LEU A 69 32.82 -16.90 6.32
N GLN A 70 31.90 -16.06 5.82
CA GLN A 70 31.47 -14.84 6.50
C GLN A 70 30.72 -15.12 7.81
N CYS A 71 29.98 -16.22 7.91
CA CYS A 71 29.31 -16.65 9.15
C CYS A 71 30.30 -17.01 10.28
N PHE A 72 31.51 -17.45 9.95
CA PHE A 72 32.54 -17.75 10.95
C PHE A 72 33.27 -16.50 11.45
N SER A 73 33.06 -15.34 10.81
CA SER A 73 33.62 -14.06 11.23
C SER A 73 32.59 -13.24 11.99
N TRP A 74 32.91 -12.80 13.20
CA TRP A 74 32.10 -11.79 13.87
C TRP A 74 32.16 -10.48 13.09
N PRO A 75 31.02 -9.85 12.75
CA PRO A 75 31.03 -8.56 12.09
C PRO A 75 31.66 -7.53 13.03
N THR A 76 32.93 -7.17 12.80
CA THR A 76 33.64 -6.17 13.61
C THR A 76 33.10 -4.77 13.38
N LYS A 77 32.37 -4.58 12.28
CA LYS A 77 31.62 -3.37 11.96
C LYS A 77 30.23 -3.81 11.60
N GLU A 78 29.25 -3.46 12.43
CA GLU A 78 27.86 -3.48 11.99
C GLU A 78 27.77 -2.54 10.79
N GLN A 79 27.65 -3.11 9.59
CA GLN A 79 27.12 -2.40 8.43
C GLN A 79 25.61 -2.22 8.65
N GLY A 80 25.22 -1.65 9.79
CA GLY A 80 23.90 -1.06 9.90
C GLY A 80 23.82 0.00 8.82
N ASP A 81 22.71 0.02 8.08
CA ASP A 81 22.38 1.09 7.16
C ASP A 81 22.78 2.40 7.83
N LYS A 82 23.77 3.11 7.28
CA LYS A 82 24.13 4.44 7.77
C LYS A 82 22.96 5.34 7.43
N ILE A 83 21.93 5.30 8.27
CA ILE A 83 20.79 6.20 8.17
C ILE A 83 21.37 7.58 8.40
N ASP A 84 21.33 8.42 7.36
CA ASP A 84 21.75 9.80 7.46
C ASP A 84 21.03 10.41 8.67
N PRO A 85 21.77 10.93 9.68
CA PRO A 85 21.15 11.51 10.85
C PRO A 85 20.19 12.64 10.49
N LYS A 86 20.37 13.32 9.35
CA LYS A 86 19.46 14.38 8.89
C LYS A 86 18.10 13.86 8.40
N CYS A 87 18.05 12.60 7.95
CA CYS A 87 16.82 11.92 7.53
C CYS A 87 16.02 11.32 8.71
N LEU A 88 16.54 11.46 9.94
CA LEU A 88 15.83 11.04 11.15
C LEU A 88 14.73 12.07 11.49
N PRO A 89 13.59 11.60 12.03
CA PRO A 89 12.52 12.49 12.40
C PRO A 89 12.92 13.25 13.66
N ARG A 90 12.33 14.44 13.84
CA ARG A 90 12.60 15.30 14.98
C ARG A 90 12.14 14.65 16.28
N ASP A 91 12.94 14.79 17.34
CA ASP A 91 12.63 14.31 18.68
C ASP A 91 11.94 15.41 19.49
N PHE A 92 10.61 15.51 19.35
CA PHE A 92 9.80 16.51 20.06
C PHE A 92 9.85 16.36 21.58
N HIS A 93 10.03 15.13 22.09
CA HIS A 93 10.08 14.91 23.53
C HIS A 93 11.35 15.52 24.12
N ARG A 94 12.50 15.29 23.47
CA ARG A 94 13.76 15.90 23.87
C ARG A 94 13.72 17.43 23.75
N ILE A 95 13.16 17.96 22.65
CA ILE A 95 12.98 19.41 22.47
C ILE A 95 12.18 20.00 23.63
N ASN A 96 11.06 19.37 24.02
CA ASN A 96 10.21 19.85 25.10
C ASN A 96 10.92 19.81 26.47
N LEU A 97 11.69 18.76 26.74
CA LEU A 97 12.47 18.68 27.98
C LEU A 97 13.53 19.76 28.07
N GLU A 98 14.26 20.00 26.98
CA GLU A 98 15.30 21.05 26.94
C GLU A 98 14.69 22.45 26.96
N SER A 99 13.56 22.68 26.28
CA SER A 99 12.88 23.98 26.32
C SER A 99 12.38 24.32 27.72
N ILE A 100 11.93 23.32 28.48
CA ILE A 100 11.54 23.52 29.89
C ILE A 100 12.77 23.87 30.74
N LYS A 101 13.92 23.24 30.52
CA LYS A 101 15.17 23.57 31.24
C LYS A 101 15.64 25.00 30.94
N GLU A 102 15.50 25.43 29.69
CA GLU A 102 15.84 26.79 29.25
C GLU A 102 14.74 27.83 29.55
N ARG A 103 13.63 27.41 30.19
CA ARG A 103 12.48 28.26 30.54
C ARG A 103 11.80 28.93 29.34
N ILE A 104 11.85 28.28 28.18
CA ILE A 104 11.19 28.72 26.95
C ILE A 104 9.78 28.14 26.92
N HIS A 105 8.81 29.00 27.20
CA HIS A 105 7.39 28.65 27.26
C HIS A 105 6.55 29.18 26.08
N PRO A 106 6.80 30.38 25.51
CA PRO A 106 5.95 30.87 24.44
C PRO A 106 6.22 30.12 23.14
N VAL A 107 5.12 29.75 22.46
CA VAL A 107 5.13 28.99 21.20
C VAL A 107 6.07 29.57 20.12
N PRO A 108 6.09 30.89 19.83
CA PRO A 108 6.99 31.41 18.80
C PRO A 108 8.49 31.25 19.14
N GLU A 109 8.86 31.39 20.42
CA GLU A 109 10.24 31.19 20.85
C GLU A 109 10.59 29.70 20.87
N TRP A 110 9.65 28.84 21.26
CA TRP A 110 9.81 27.40 21.19
C TRP A 110 10.07 26.92 19.75
N ILE A 111 9.38 27.48 18.75
CA ILE A 111 9.60 27.15 17.33
C ILE A 111 11.03 27.54 16.90
N ARG A 112 11.52 28.71 17.31
CA ARG A 112 12.89 29.16 17.03
C ARG A 112 13.92 28.24 17.68
N PHE A 113 13.72 27.94 18.97
CA PHE A 113 14.56 27.02 19.74
C PHE A 113 14.63 25.63 19.12
N ALA A 114 13.46 25.09 18.72
CA ALA A 114 13.37 23.78 18.07
C ALA A 114 14.17 23.76 16.76
N ASN A 115 14.11 24.83 15.97
CA ASN A 115 14.83 24.99 14.71
C ASN A 115 16.33 25.15 14.86
N GLU A 116 16.78 25.82 15.91
CA GLU A 116 18.20 26.04 16.19
C GLU A 116 18.89 24.76 16.70
N LYS A 117 18.27 24.06 17.67
CA LYS A 117 18.89 22.86 18.28
C LYS A 117 18.74 21.59 17.46
N ASP A 118 17.71 21.53 16.61
CA ASP A 118 17.37 20.43 15.68
C ASP A 118 17.61 19.01 16.24
N TYR A 119 17.08 18.71 17.44
CA TYR A 119 17.21 17.38 18.04
C TYR A 119 16.48 16.33 17.19
N ARG A 120 17.23 15.31 16.73
CA ARG A 120 16.68 14.18 15.98
C ARG A 120 16.75 12.89 16.79
N LEU A 121 15.85 11.95 16.46
CA LEU A 121 15.81 10.63 17.10
C LEU A 121 17.07 9.83 16.76
N ASN A 122 17.61 9.12 17.75
CA ASN A 122 18.77 8.25 17.54
C ASN A 122 18.46 7.11 16.55
N PRO A 123 19.39 6.78 15.64
CA PRO A 123 19.19 5.75 14.62
C PRO A 123 18.89 4.39 15.24
N THR A 124 19.54 4.07 16.37
CA THR A 124 19.33 2.82 17.14
C THR A 124 17.88 2.60 17.57
N LYS A 125 17.14 3.66 17.93
CA LYS A 125 15.72 3.55 18.31
C LYS A 125 14.79 3.29 17.12
N ARG A 126 15.20 3.68 15.91
CA ARG A 126 14.48 3.42 14.65
C ARG A 126 14.80 2.02 14.10
N VAL A 127 16.05 1.59 14.21
CA VAL A 127 16.53 0.25 13.80
C VAL A 127 15.81 -0.86 14.58
N LEU A 128 15.49 -0.63 15.86
CA LEU A 128 14.73 -1.56 16.70
C LEU A 128 13.23 -1.67 16.34
N GLY A 129 12.75 -1.03 15.26
CA GLY A 129 11.38 -1.19 14.76
C GLY A 129 10.28 -0.58 15.65
N ARG A 130 10.59 -0.13 16.86
CA ARG A 130 9.63 0.38 17.86
C ARG A 130 8.88 1.65 17.44
N LEU A 131 9.34 2.35 16.39
CA LEU A 131 8.71 3.55 15.84
C LEU A 131 8.09 3.35 14.45
N ARG A 132 8.20 2.17 13.84
CA ARG A 132 7.55 1.90 12.56
C ARG A 132 6.07 1.65 12.84
N LYS A 133 5.23 2.68 12.69
CA LYS A 133 3.78 2.50 12.63
C LYS A 133 3.50 1.46 11.55
N LEU A 134 2.84 0.36 11.92
CA LEU A 134 2.35 -0.60 10.94
C LEU A 134 1.43 0.16 9.98
N LYS A 135 1.79 0.18 8.70
CA LYS A 135 0.92 0.73 7.65
C LYS A 135 -0.07 -0.35 7.29
N PHE A 136 -1.29 -0.20 7.78
CA PHE A 136 -2.38 -1.11 7.43
C PHE A 136 -3.00 -0.68 6.09
N PRO A 137 -3.43 -1.65 5.25
CA PRO A 137 -4.21 -1.34 4.06
C PRO A 137 -5.46 -0.53 4.42
N THR A 138 -5.87 0.40 3.55
CA THR A 138 -7.10 1.20 3.73
C THR A 138 -8.36 0.34 3.84
N ASP A 139 -8.34 -0.86 3.25
CA ASP A 139 -9.45 -1.83 3.32
C ASP A 139 -9.38 -2.72 4.56
N MET A 140 -8.39 -2.53 5.44
CA MET A 140 -8.27 -3.30 6.67
C MET A 140 -9.23 -2.76 7.73
N THR A 141 -10.36 -3.43 7.88
CA THR A 141 -11.30 -3.17 8.99
C THR A 141 -10.78 -3.85 10.25
N PHE A 142 -10.04 -3.10 11.08
CA PHE A 142 -9.90 -3.52 12.48
C PHE A 142 -11.28 -3.60 13.09
N GLY A 143 -11.56 -4.75 13.72
CA GLY A 143 -12.87 -5.13 14.23
C GLY A 143 -13.72 -3.95 14.65
N ILE A 144 -14.70 -3.61 13.82
CA ILE A 144 -15.91 -2.97 14.30
C ILE A 144 -16.40 -3.94 15.36
N ILE A 145 -16.21 -3.57 16.63
CA ILE A 145 -16.69 -4.38 17.76
C ILE A 145 -18.15 -4.63 17.44
N ALA A 146 -18.53 -5.91 17.29
CA ALA A 146 -19.91 -6.26 16.98
C ALA A 146 -20.79 -5.49 17.94
N ARG A 147 -21.70 -4.65 17.40
CA ARG A 147 -22.63 -3.89 18.23
C ARG A 147 -23.23 -4.91 19.21
N PRO A 148 -23.05 -4.75 20.53
CA PRO A 148 -23.60 -5.70 21.47
C PRO A 148 -25.10 -5.78 21.18
N SER A 149 -25.65 -7.00 21.15
CA SER A 149 -27.06 -7.23 20.79
C SER A 149 -28.02 -6.45 21.68
N THR A 150 -27.56 -6.02 22.85
CA THR A 150 -28.30 -5.21 23.81
C THR A 150 -28.12 -3.70 23.60
N PRO A 151 -29.22 -2.92 23.56
CA PRO A 151 -29.17 -1.47 23.41
C PRO A 151 -28.70 -0.73 24.68
N MET A 152 -28.25 -1.44 25.72
CA MET A 152 -27.98 -0.90 27.05
C MET A 152 -26.90 0.19 27.02
N GLN A 153 -25.86 0.02 26.21
CA GLN A 153 -24.81 1.03 26.06
C GLN A 153 -25.31 2.31 25.37
N CYS A 154 -26.28 2.18 24.44
CA CYS A 154 -26.92 3.34 23.81
C CYS A 154 -27.81 4.11 24.80
N ILE A 155 -28.42 3.41 25.76
CA ILE A 155 -29.23 4.02 26.82
C ILE A 155 -28.34 4.76 27.82
N ILE A 156 -27.29 4.11 28.34
CA ILE A 156 -26.36 4.74 29.30
C ILE A 156 -25.68 5.98 28.69
N ALA A 157 -25.28 5.88 27.43
CA ALA A 157 -24.66 7.00 26.70
C ALA A 157 -25.68 8.04 26.20
N HIS A 158 -26.97 7.93 26.56
CA HIS A 158 -28.06 8.83 26.13
C HIS A 158 -28.14 9.07 24.61
N ARG A 159 -27.66 8.11 23.81
CA ARG A 159 -27.46 8.26 22.37
C ARG A 159 -28.77 8.48 21.61
N TYR A 160 -29.87 7.90 22.09
CA TYR A 160 -31.19 8.11 21.50
C TYR A 160 -31.71 9.53 21.66
N LYS A 161 -31.37 10.19 22.78
CA LYS A 161 -31.73 11.60 23.00
C LYS A 161 -30.97 12.49 22.03
N SER A 162 -29.66 12.29 21.90
CA SER A 162 -28.83 13.08 20.98
C SER A 162 -29.27 12.92 19.52
N LEU A 163 -29.54 11.69 19.08
CA LEU A 163 -30.07 11.44 17.73
C LEU A 163 -31.44 12.10 17.51
N TRP A 164 -32.30 12.10 18.53
CA TRP A 164 -33.60 12.76 18.44
C TRP A 164 -33.44 14.28 18.31
N GLU A 165 -32.56 14.90 19.12
CA GLU A 165 -32.27 16.34 19.03
C GLU A 165 -31.70 16.71 17.65
N GLU A 166 -30.81 15.89 17.09
CA GLU A 166 -30.22 16.09 15.74
C GLU A 166 -31.23 15.96 14.60
N HIS A 167 -32.24 15.09 14.73
CA HIS A 167 -33.26 14.86 13.70
C HIS A 167 -34.51 15.74 13.87
N ALA A 168 -34.75 16.28 15.06
CA ALA A 168 -35.86 17.18 15.36
C ALA A 168 -35.49 18.67 15.20
N SER A 169 -34.23 18.97 14.88
CA SER A 169 -33.77 20.29 14.45
C SER A 169 -33.70 20.38 12.93
#